data_AF-A0A3D5UZU9-F1
#
_entry.id   AF-A0A3D5UZU9-F1
#
_cell.length_a   1.000
_cell.length_b   1.000
_cell.length_c   1.000
_cell.angle_alpha   90.00
_cell.angle_beta   90.00
_cell.angle_gamma   90.00
#
_symmetry.space_group_name_H-M   'P 1'
#
loop_
_entity.id
_entity.type
_entity.pdbx_description
1 polymer ?
#
loop_
_entity_poly.entity_id
_entity_poly.type
_entity_poly.pdbx_seq_one_letter_code
_entity_poly.pdbx_strand_id
1 'polypeptide(L)'
;MKSRILVYGVDGFMGALTSHTAWRAGLSHVAGGRAIAGVAQHATALAKEARAGKGAGPAEPRIFTLGNAERIAGQLDDVGVVVNCERLEGDDLRSLVVACIATGTHLIDLSADRARVAALAAFDERAGKAKTMLMAGAGFDFAATDAVSVRLAQILPGVRAVTLAVKAGQRTMEEAAWLVAAMREEGETLKNGQFVTACAGEKAIEAGFGREPEKAWLAPWRGEALAARHRGIYSTLEVYEVLPEKVARVLERGTMAHRLFKRGWGLKRLERKLAREKIAPGKAELRNGRAVVWGEARHPDGRIRRARLETPETHVYSAETAVLLARMTLDGAAKPGYQLPSAIAGAALVEDIPGVTWREIVERAEETADEDGRPVAVTAPPQGEPESV
;
A
#
# COMPACT_ATOMS: atom_id res chain seq x y z
N MET A 1 -26.79 14.63 6.27
CA MET A 1 -25.92 13.44 6.20
C MET A 1 -24.75 13.80 5.30
N LYS A 2 -23.51 13.68 5.77
CA LYS A 2 -22.35 14.05 4.95
C LYS A 2 -22.16 13.02 3.84
N SER A 3 -21.95 13.47 2.61
CA SER A 3 -21.94 12.59 1.43
C SER A 3 -20.83 12.90 0.44
N ARG A 4 -19.99 13.91 0.70
CA ARG A 4 -18.93 14.32 -0.24
C ARG A 4 -17.61 13.61 0.04
N ILE A 5 -16.92 13.26 -1.03
CA ILE A 5 -15.50 12.88 -1.00
C ILE A 5 -14.68 14.15 -1.21
N LEU A 6 -13.66 14.36 -0.38
CA LEU A 6 -12.62 15.35 -0.58
C LEU A 6 -11.31 14.64 -0.90
N VAL A 7 -10.76 14.87 -2.09
CA VAL A 7 -9.41 14.42 -2.46
C VAL A 7 -8.45 15.55 -2.11
N TYR A 8 -7.58 15.36 -1.12
CA TYR A 8 -6.63 16.38 -0.67
C TYR A 8 -5.26 16.18 -1.31
N GLY A 9 -4.65 17.27 -1.78
CA GLY A 9 -3.35 17.28 -2.47
C GLY A 9 -3.45 17.30 -3.99
N VAL A 10 -4.54 17.84 -4.56
CA VAL A 10 -4.74 17.88 -6.03
C VAL A 10 -3.75 18.78 -6.78
N ASP A 11 -3.04 19.64 -6.05
CA ASP A 11 -1.90 20.43 -6.50
C ASP A 11 -0.58 19.63 -6.55
N GLY A 12 -0.61 18.36 -6.14
CA GLY A 12 0.46 17.38 -6.31
C GLY A 12 0.09 16.25 -7.29
N PHE A 13 1.09 15.44 -7.65
CA PHE A 13 0.94 14.37 -8.64
C PHE A 13 -0.14 13.34 -8.27
N MET A 14 -0.05 12.77 -7.06
CA MET A 14 -0.99 11.74 -6.62
C MET A 14 -2.41 12.26 -6.43
N GLY A 15 -2.59 13.44 -5.83
CA GLY A 15 -3.93 14.00 -5.67
C GLY A 15 -4.57 14.36 -7.00
N ALA A 16 -3.80 14.88 -7.97
CA ALA A 16 -4.30 15.13 -9.31
C ALA A 16 -4.74 13.83 -10.01
N LEU A 17 -3.93 12.77 -9.92
CA LEU A 17 -4.24 11.46 -10.48
C LEU A 17 -5.50 10.84 -9.83
N THR A 18 -5.59 10.87 -8.50
CA THR A 18 -6.75 10.35 -7.75
C THR A 18 -8.02 11.14 -8.05
N SER A 19 -7.93 12.48 -8.11
CA SER A 19 -9.07 13.34 -8.48
C SER A 19 -9.53 13.09 -9.92
N HIS A 20 -8.60 12.92 -10.87
CA HIS A 20 -8.93 12.56 -12.25
C HIS A 20 -9.56 11.16 -12.33
N THR A 21 -9.12 10.22 -11.50
CA THR A 21 -9.69 8.86 -11.42
C THR A 21 -11.12 8.90 -10.89
N ALA A 22 -11.37 9.64 -9.80
CA ALA A 22 -12.73 9.86 -9.27
C ALA A 22 -13.65 10.50 -10.33
N TRP A 23 -13.14 11.51 -11.03
CA TRP A 23 -13.86 12.21 -12.09
C TRP A 23 -14.23 11.30 -13.28
N ARG A 24 -13.31 10.45 -13.73
CA ARG A 24 -13.55 9.45 -14.79
C ARG A 24 -14.56 8.39 -14.36
N ALA A 25 -14.58 8.03 -13.07
CA ALA A 25 -15.59 7.16 -12.49
C ALA A 25 -16.96 7.85 -12.30
N GLY A 26 -17.09 9.11 -12.71
CA GLY A 26 -18.34 9.89 -12.61
C GLY A 26 -18.64 10.42 -11.21
N LEU A 27 -17.67 10.41 -10.30
CA LEU A 27 -17.87 10.85 -8.93
C LEU A 27 -17.72 12.36 -8.80
N SER A 28 -18.77 12.98 -8.23
CA SER A 28 -18.71 14.36 -7.75
C SER A 28 -17.82 14.41 -6.51
N HIS A 29 -16.81 15.28 -6.51
CA HIS A 29 -15.90 15.38 -5.37
C HIS A 29 -15.38 16.81 -5.18
N VAL A 30 -14.81 17.04 -3.99
CA VAL A 30 -14.06 18.26 -3.67
C VAL A 30 -12.59 18.02 -4.00
N ALA A 31 -12.03 18.87 -4.86
CA ALA A 31 -10.62 18.89 -5.21
C ALA A 31 -9.88 19.83 -4.23
N GLY A 32 -9.32 19.23 -3.18
CA GLY A 32 -8.70 19.92 -2.06
C GLY A 32 -7.18 20.07 -2.19
N GLY A 33 -6.62 21.17 -1.70
CA GLY A 33 -5.17 21.34 -1.63
C GLY A 33 -4.71 22.65 -1.00
N ARG A 34 -3.40 22.88 -0.94
CA ARG A 34 -2.79 24.04 -0.27
C ARG A 34 -2.53 25.20 -1.25
N ALA A 35 -2.06 24.89 -2.45
CA ALA A 35 -1.68 25.90 -3.43
C ALA A 35 -2.91 26.40 -4.22
N ILE A 36 -3.33 27.65 -3.95
CA ILE A 36 -4.47 28.31 -4.61
C ILE A 36 -4.46 28.10 -6.12
N ALA A 37 -3.33 28.42 -6.78
CA ALA A 37 -3.20 28.32 -8.22
C ALA A 37 -3.28 26.87 -8.72
N GLY A 38 -2.62 25.92 -8.03
CA GLY A 38 -2.60 24.51 -8.43
C GLY A 38 -3.99 23.88 -8.35
N VAL A 39 -4.71 24.11 -7.25
CA VAL A 39 -6.07 23.61 -7.04
C VAL A 39 -7.04 24.19 -8.08
N ALA A 40 -6.99 25.51 -8.31
CA ALA A 40 -7.86 26.16 -9.29
C ALA A 40 -7.58 25.69 -10.73
N GLN A 41 -6.31 25.52 -11.10
CA GLN A 41 -5.90 25.01 -12.41
C GLN A 41 -6.39 23.58 -12.64
N HIS A 42 -6.25 22.72 -11.63
CA HIS A 42 -6.70 21.32 -11.69
C HIS A 42 -8.22 21.22 -11.91
N ALA A 43 -9.00 21.92 -11.08
CA ALA A 43 -10.46 21.92 -11.22
C ALA A 43 -10.92 22.48 -12.59
N THR A 44 -10.27 23.55 -13.06
CA THR A 44 -10.55 24.14 -14.39
C THR A 44 -10.24 23.17 -15.52
N ALA A 45 -9.15 22.41 -15.42
CA ALA A 45 -8.78 21.41 -16.42
C ALA A 45 -9.85 20.31 -16.54
N LEU A 46 -10.31 19.74 -15.41
CA LEU A 46 -11.39 18.73 -15.41
C LEU A 46 -12.71 19.29 -15.95
N ALA A 47 -13.08 20.53 -15.59
CA ALA A 47 -14.29 21.17 -16.11
C ALA A 47 -14.23 21.37 -17.65
N LYS A 48 -13.05 21.70 -18.19
CA LYS A 48 -12.85 21.81 -19.65
C LYS A 48 -12.99 20.45 -20.34
N GLU A 49 -12.44 19.39 -19.75
CA GLU A 49 -12.61 18.04 -20.30
C GLU A 49 -14.07 17.56 -20.24
N ALA A 50 -14.81 17.91 -19.18
CA ALA A 50 -16.23 17.61 -19.04
C ALA A 50 -17.07 18.26 -20.15
N ARG A 51 -16.80 19.54 -20.46
CA ARG A 51 -17.44 20.24 -21.58
C ARG A 51 -17.10 19.63 -22.95
N ALA A 52 -15.99 18.91 -23.05
CA ALA A 52 -15.61 18.15 -24.23
C ALA A 52 -16.17 16.71 -24.25
N GLY A 53 -17.14 16.39 -23.38
CA GLY A 53 -17.81 15.09 -23.33
C GLY A 53 -16.98 13.96 -22.72
N LYS A 54 -15.95 14.28 -21.93
CA LYS A 54 -15.11 13.30 -21.21
C LYS A 54 -15.49 13.36 -19.73
N GLY A 55 -15.72 12.23 -19.06
CA GLY A 55 -16.05 12.19 -17.62
C GLY A 55 -17.49 12.62 -17.27
N ALA A 56 -17.89 12.44 -16.00
CA ALA A 56 -19.31 12.60 -15.61
C ALA A 56 -19.59 13.34 -14.27
N GLY A 57 -18.57 13.72 -13.49
CA GLY A 57 -18.76 14.40 -12.19
C GLY A 57 -18.10 15.79 -12.09
N PRO A 58 -18.63 16.74 -11.30
CA PRO A 58 -17.92 17.97 -10.95
C PRO A 58 -16.74 17.73 -9.99
N ALA A 59 -15.69 18.53 -10.13
CA ALA A 59 -14.57 18.64 -9.20
C ALA A 59 -14.53 20.07 -8.64
N GLU A 60 -15.08 20.27 -7.45
CA GLU A 60 -15.17 21.61 -6.83
C GLU A 60 -13.87 21.95 -6.12
N PRO A 61 -13.20 23.09 -6.44
CA PRO A 61 -11.96 23.46 -5.78
C PRO A 61 -12.22 23.87 -4.33
N ARG A 62 -11.39 23.38 -3.40
CA ARG A 62 -11.37 23.83 -2.01
C ARG A 62 -9.94 24.01 -1.52
N ILE A 63 -9.61 25.20 -1.04
CA ILE A 63 -8.23 25.55 -0.71
C ILE A 63 -8.15 25.82 0.79
N PHE A 64 -7.28 25.09 1.48
CA PHE A 64 -7.02 25.32 2.89
C PHE A 64 -5.66 24.73 3.31
N THR A 65 -5.03 25.39 4.28
CA THR A 65 -3.78 24.93 4.88
C THR A 65 -4.05 24.05 6.10
N LEU A 66 -3.02 23.32 6.54
CA LEU A 66 -3.14 22.32 7.61
C LEU A 66 -2.67 22.81 8.99
N GLY A 67 -2.32 24.08 9.11
CA GLY A 67 -1.72 24.62 10.34
C GLY A 67 -2.68 24.85 11.52
N ASN A 68 -4.00 24.58 11.37
CA ASN A 68 -4.96 24.76 12.44
C ASN A 68 -6.20 23.85 12.28
N ALA A 69 -6.41 22.95 13.25
CA ALA A 69 -7.49 21.97 13.21
C ALA A 69 -8.91 22.56 13.19
N GLU A 70 -9.16 23.68 13.89
CA GLU A 70 -10.48 24.32 13.92
C GLU A 70 -10.83 24.92 12.55
N ARG A 71 -9.85 25.54 11.88
CA ARG A 71 -10.05 26.05 10.52
C ARG A 71 -10.28 24.94 9.52
N ILE A 72 -9.59 23.81 9.66
CA ILE A 72 -9.82 22.62 8.83
C ILE A 72 -11.22 22.08 9.08
N ALA A 73 -11.69 22.04 10.34
CA ALA A 73 -13.02 21.51 10.67
C ALA A 73 -14.14 22.22 9.88
N GLY A 74 -14.11 23.55 9.79
CA GLY A 74 -15.07 24.31 8.97
C GLY A 74 -14.99 24.05 7.46
N GLN A 75 -13.94 23.38 6.97
CA GLN A 75 -13.82 22.92 5.57
C GLN A 75 -14.37 21.51 5.36
N LEU A 76 -14.74 20.79 6.43
CA LEU A 76 -15.14 19.38 6.40
C LEU A 76 -16.62 19.18 6.76
N ASP A 77 -17.40 20.24 6.98
CA ASP A 77 -18.79 20.14 7.43
C ASP A 77 -19.69 19.33 6.48
N ASP A 78 -19.46 19.42 5.17
CA ASP A 78 -20.17 18.68 4.12
C ASP A 78 -19.44 17.40 3.65
N VAL A 79 -18.25 17.13 4.19
CA VAL A 79 -17.35 16.04 3.74
C VAL A 79 -17.56 14.79 4.58
N GLY A 80 -17.94 13.68 3.94
CA GLY A 80 -18.04 12.37 4.61
C GLY A 80 -16.69 11.65 4.68
N VAL A 81 -15.84 11.82 3.66
CA VAL A 81 -14.53 11.15 3.56
C VAL A 81 -13.48 12.10 3.00
N VAL A 82 -12.35 12.20 3.67
CA VAL A 82 -11.12 12.80 3.14
C VAL A 82 -10.20 11.69 2.65
N VAL A 83 -9.78 11.79 1.39
CA VAL A 83 -8.71 10.99 0.79
C VAL A 83 -7.44 11.85 0.77
N ASN A 84 -6.55 11.64 1.73
CA ASN A 84 -5.27 12.33 1.76
C ASN A 84 -4.27 11.68 0.80
N CYS A 85 -3.90 12.43 -0.25
CA CYS A 85 -2.91 12.02 -1.23
C CYS A 85 -1.52 12.65 -0.98
N GLU A 86 -1.36 13.42 0.10
CA GLU A 86 -0.09 14.03 0.47
C GLU A 86 0.65 13.25 1.56
N ARG A 87 1.98 13.27 1.49
CA ARG A 87 2.85 12.73 2.55
C ARG A 87 2.96 13.71 3.73
N LEU A 88 1.85 14.01 4.39
CA LEU A 88 1.78 14.91 5.54
C LEU A 88 2.51 14.37 6.77
N GLU A 89 3.23 15.19 7.51
CA GLU A 89 3.96 14.78 8.71
C GLU A 89 3.76 15.78 9.85
N GLY A 90 4.10 15.38 11.07
CA GLY A 90 4.05 16.25 12.25
C GLY A 90 2.69 16.91 12.48
N ASP A 91 2.72 18.24 12.66
CA ASP A 91 1.55 19.03 13.02
C ASP A 91 0.49 19.11 11.91
N ASP A 92 0.90 19.06 10.64
CA ASP A 92 -0.02 19.09 9.49
C ASP A 92 -0.91 17.83 9.48
N LEU A 93 -0.30 16.64 9.63
CA LEU A 93 -1.04 15.38 9.72
C LEU A 93 -1.92 15.36 10.97
N ARG A 94 -1.36 15.74 12.12
CA ARG A 94 -2.10 15.77 13.39
C ARG A 94 -3.33 16.67 13.32
N SER A 95 -3.20 17.86 12.74
CA SER A 95 -4.30 18.81 12.60
C SER A 95 -5.40 18.28 11.69
N LEU A 96 -5.06 17.62 10.57
CA LEU A 96 -6.03 16.98 9.71
C LEU A 96 -6.80 15.86 10.43
N VAL A 97 -6.09 14.98 11.13
CA VAL A 97 -6.71 13.87 11.91
C VAL A 97 -7.64 14.40 12.99
N VAL A 98 -7.19 15.40 13.75
CA VAL A 98 -8.01 16.03 14.81
C VAL A 98 -9.28 16.66 14.24
N ALA A 99 -9.18 17.37 13.11
CA ALA A 99 -10.34 17.95 12.44
C ALA A 99 -11.30 16.89 11.90
N CYS A 100 -10.77 15.81 11.32
CA CYS A 100 -11.58 14.68 10.85
C CYS A 100 -12.38 14.06 12.00
N ILE A 101 -11.74 13.76 13.13
CA ILE A 101 -12.41 13.22 14.33
C ILE A 101 -13.45 14.21 14.87
N ALA A 102 -13.10 15.50 14.98
CA ALA A 102 -14.00 16.51 15.53
C ALA A 102 -15.28 16.69 14.69
N THR A 103 -15.19 16.43 13.39
CA THR A 103 -16.29 16.61 12.45
C THR A 103 -16.99 15.30 12.08
N GLY A 104 -16.54 14.15 12.59
CA GLY A 104 -17.07 12.85 12.21
C GLY A 104 -16.76 12.47 10.75
N THR A 105 -15.68 13.01 10.18
CA THR A 105 -15.27 12.81 8.79
C THR A 105 -14.24 11.67 8.73
N HIS A 106 -14.48 10.65 7.91
CA HIS A 106 -13.52 9.55 7.76
C HIS A 106 -12.25 10.01 7.03
N LEU A 107 -11.10 9.45 7.40
CA LEU A 107 -9.82 9.73 6.76
C LEU A 107 -9.26 8.46 6.12
N ILE A 108 -8.92 8.55 4.84
CA ILE A 108 -8.20 7.55 4.07
C ILE A 108 -6.88 8.17 3.63
N ASP A 109 -5.76 7.63 4.09
CA ASP A 109 -4.43 8.08 3.74
C ASP A 109 -3.76 7.09 2.79
N LEU A 110 -3.17 7.58 1.69
CA LEU A 110 -2.46 6.72 0.74
C LEU A 110 -1.18 6.12 1.33
N SER A 111 -0.51 6.84 2.24
CA SER A 111 0.80 6.45 2.77
C SER A 111 0.69 5.40 3.86
N ALA A 112 1.68 4.51 3.92
CA ALA A 112 1.76 3.44 4.90
C ALA A 112 3.16 3.27 5.48
N ASP A 113 3.99 4.32 5.48
CA ASP A 113 5.26 4.23 6.20
C ASP A 113 5.01 4.03 7.70
N ARG A 114 6.03 3.51 8.40
CA ARG A 114 5.91 3.15 9.82
C ARG A 114 5.44 4.32 10.69
N ALA A 115 5.95 5.52 10.43
CA ALA A 115 5.57 6.71 11.18
C ALA A 115 4.11 7.08 10.95
N ARG A 116 3.62 6.97 9.70
CA ARG A 116 2.22 7.19 9.34
C ARG A 116 1.29 6.22 10.05
N VAL A 117 1.60 4.93 10.00
CA VAL A 117 0.80 3.87 10.64
C VAL A 117 0.74 4.11 12.14
N ALA A 118 1.88 4.36 12.80
CA ALA A 118 1.93 4.65 14.23
C ALA A 118 1.14 5.91 14.60
N ALA A 119 1.28 6.99 13.81
CA ALA A 119 0.61 8.26 14.07
C ALA A 119 -0.92 8.12 13.98
N LEU A 120 -1.45 7.41 12.99
CA LEU A 120 -2.89 7.19 12.86
C LEU A 120 -3.43 6.19 13.89
N ALA A 121 -2.70 5.10 14.16
CA ALA A 121 -3.07 4.12 15.17
C ALA A 121 -3.15 4.71 16.59
N ALA A 122 -2.33 5.73 16.90
CA ALA A 122 -2.38 6.42 18.19
C ALA A 122 -3.72 7.15 18.45
N PHE A 123 -4.53 7.39 17.41
CA PHE A 123 -5.86 7.99 17.53
C PHE A 123 -7.01 6.96 17.54
N ASP A 124 -6.72 5.66 17.53
CA ASP A 124 -7.72 4.59 17.40
C ASP A 124 -8.90 4.74 18.37
N GLU A 125 -8.64 4.77 19.68
CA GLU A 125 -9.70 4.88 20.70
C GLU A 125 -10.53 6.15 20.54
N ARG A 126 -9.87 7.28 20.26
CA ARG A 126 -10.53 8.58 20.10
C ARG A 126 -11.41 8.60 18.84
N ALA A 127 -10.91 8.08 17.73
CA ALA A 127 -11.65 7.96 16.48
C ALA A 127 -12.84 6.98 16.64
N GLY A 128 -12.63 5.87 17.34
CA GLY A 128 -13.67 4.89 17.69
C GLY A 128 -14.84 5.53 18.46
N LYS A 129 -14.54 6.30 19.52
CA LYS A 129 -15.56 7.04 20.29
C LYS A 129 -16.33 8.05 19.44
N ALA A 130 -15.64 8.70 18.50
CA ALA A 130 -16.24 9.64 17.55
C ALA A 130 -16.91 8.97 16.34
N LYS A 131 -16.98 7.63 16.30
CA LYS A 131 -17.47 6.85 15.15
C LYS A 131 -16.80 7.20 13.82
N THR A 132 -15.56 7.68 13.90
CA THR A 132 -14.74 8.09 12.77
C THR A 132 -13.76 6.99 12.44
N MET A 133 -13.47 6.82 11.15
CA MET A 133 -12.52 5.83 10.67
C MET A 133 -11.25 6.56 10.24
N LEU A 134 -10.10 6.01 10.62
CA LEU A 134 -8.80 6.45 10.16
C LEU A 134 -8.13 5.28 9.46
N MET A 135 -7.74 5.44 8.20
CA MET A 135 -7.05 4.40 7.44
C MET A 135 -5.70 4.88 6.96
N ALA A 136 -4.67 4.04 7.15
CA ALA A 136 -3.38 4.17 6.49
C ALA A 136 -3.29 3.20 5.31
N GLY A 137 -2.46 3.54 4.32
CA GLY A 137 -2.05 2.59 3.28
C GLY A 137 -3.10 2.24 2.24
N ALA A 138 -3.93 3.19 1.85
CA ALA A 138 -4.85 3.02 0.73
C ALA A 138 -4.16 3.04 -0.67
N GLY A 139 -2.84 3.14 -0.71
CA GLY A 139 -2.04 3.03 -1.95
C GLY A 139 -1.48 1.64 -2.21
N PHE A 140 -0.82 1.46 -3.36
CA PHE A 140 -0.23 0.20 -3.81
C PHE A 140 0.69 -0.44 -2.78
N ASP A 141 1.60 0.35 -2.18
CA ASP A 141 2.63 -0.15 -1.26
C ASP A 141 2.06 -1.00 -0.12
N PHE A 142 0.81 -0.74 0.28
CA PHE A 142 0.18 -1.43 1.39
C PHE A 142 -1.10 -2.16 1.01
N ALA A 143 -2.03 -1.52 0.28
CA ALA A 143 -3.29 -2.17 -0.06
C ALA A 143 -3.08 -3.42 -0.92
N ALA A 144 -2.09 -3.44 -1.82
CA ALA A 144 -1.78 -4.62 -2.62
C ALA A 144 -1.12 -5.73 -1.78
N THR A 145 -0.20 -5.37 -0.88
CA THR A 145 0.51 -6.32 0.00
C THR A 145 -0.40 -6.90 1.08
N ASP A 146 -1.30 -6.09 1.66
CA ASP A 146 -2.34 -6.51 2.60
C ASP A 146 -3.33 -7.49 1.92
N ALA A 147 -3.74 -7.21 0.67
CA ALA A 147 -4.60 -8.12 -0.09
C ALA A 147 -3.96 -9.49 -0.33
N VAL A 148 -2.69 -9.54 -0.72
CA VAL A 148 -1.94 -10.81 -0.88
C VAL A 148 -1.84 -11.54 0.46
N SER A 149 -1.52 -10.83 1.54
CA SER A 149 -1.38 -11.41 2.86
C SER A 149 -2.68 -12.02 3.38
N VAL A 150 -3.81 -11.33 3.19
CA VAL A 150 -5.13 -11.85 3.57
C VAL A 150 -5.53 -13.02 2.67
N ARG A 151 -5.29 -12.96 1.36
CA ARG A 151 -5.57 -14.09 0.46
C ARG A 151 -4.79 -15.34 0.87
N LEU A 152 -3.51 -15.18 1.19
CA LEU A 152 -2.67 -16.26 1.67
C LEU A 152 -3.20 -16.88 2.97
N ALA A 153 -3.66 -16.06 3.91
CA ALA A 153 -4.26 -16.55 5.15
C ALA A 153 -5.61 -17.26 4.94
N GLN A 154 -6.38 -16.86 3.91
CA GLN A 154 -7.62 -17.53 3.52
C GLN A 154 -7.36 -18.92 2.93
N ILE A 155 -6.34 -19.04 2.05
CA ILE A 155 -6.02 -20.32 1.39
C ILE A 155 -5.13 -21.24 2.25
N LEU A 156 -4.51 -20.70 3.30
CA LEU A 156 -3.75 -21.45 4.29
C LEU A 156 -4.14 -21.03 5.72
N PRO A 157 -5.33 -21.43 6.21
CA PRO A 157 -5.74 -21.15 7.58
C PRO A 157 -4.71 -21.67 8.59
N GLY A 158 -4.41 -20.86 9.62
CA GLY A 158 -3.38 -21.19 10.60
C GLY A 158 -1.95 -20.84 10.18
N VAL A 159 -1.78 -20.10 9.06
CA VAL A 159 -0.49 -19.56 8.65
C VAL A 159 0.24 -18.86 9.80
N ARG A 160 1.54 -19.13 9.94
CA ARG A 160 2.37 -18.52 10.98
C ARG A 160 3.30 -17.45 10.43
N ALA A 161 3.88 -17.69 9.26
CA ALA A 161 4.83 -16.79 8.63
C ALA A 161 4.38 -16.45 7.22
N VAL A 162 4.47 -15.16 6.89
CA VAL A 162 4.23 -14.63 5.56
C VAL A 162 5.51 -13.93 5.09
N THR A 163 5.91 -14.16 3.85
CA THR A 163 6.96 -13.43 3.16
C THR A 163 6.34 -12.77 1.94
N LEU A 164 6.54 -11.47 1.79
CA LEU A 164 6.07 -10.71 0.63
C LEU A 164 7.26 -10.18 -0.16
N ALA A 165 7.13 -10.12 -1.47
CA ALA A 165 8.09 -9.47 -2.35
C ALA A 165 7.35 -8.57 -3.33
N VAL A 166 7.82 -7.33 -3.48
CA VAL A 166 7.21 -6.30 -4.31
C VAL A 166 8.12 -5.96 -5.47
N LYS A 167 7.57 -6.00 -6.68
CA LYS A 167 8.16 -5.40 -7.88
C LYS A 167 7.30 -4.22 -8.29
N ALA A 168 7.70 -3.04 -7.83
CA ALA A 168 7.01 -1.78 -8.08
C ALA A 168 7.33 -1.20 -9.48
N GLY A 169 6.53 -0.23 -9.90
CA GLY A 169 6.73 0.56 -11.11
C GLY A 169 7.79 1.65 -10.96
N GLN A 170 7.80 2.60 -11.90
CA GLN A 170 8.65 3.78 -11.82
C GLN A 170 8.28 4.64 -10.60
N ARG A 171 9.28 5.33 -10.05
CA ARG A 171 9.11 6.25 -8.92
C ARG A 171 9.15 7.70 -9.39
N THR A 172 8.40 8.55 -8.72
CA THR A 172 8.64 9.98 -8.70
C THR A 172 9.99 10.31 -8.04
N MET A 173 10.51 11.51 -8.28
CA MET A 173 11.74 11.95 -7.61
C MET A 173 11.58 12.08 -6.08
N GLU A 174 10.39 12.43 -5.61
CA GLU A 174 10.06 12.52 -4.19
C GLU A 174 10.13 11.14 -3.53
N GLU A 175 9.55 10.11 -4.16
CA GLU A 175 9.63 8.73 -3.68
C GLU A 175 11.07 8.17 -3.74
N ALA A 176 11.84 8.56 -4.76
CA ALA A 176 13.25 8.18 -4.83
C ALA A 176 14.08 8.82 -3.70
N ALA A 177 13.83 10.10 -3.37
CA ALA A 177 14.48 10.79 -2.26
C ALA A 177 14.10 10.15 -0.91
N TRP A 178 12.81 9.87 -0.73
CA TRP A 178 12.31 9.16 0.45
C TRP A 178 12.96 7.78 0.59
N LEU A 179 13.03 6.98 -0.48
CA LEU A 179 13.64 5.65 -0.45
C LEU A 179 15.12 5.72 -0.03
N VAL A 180 15.87 6.69 -0.56
CA VAL A 180 17.28 6.89 -0.20
C VAL A 180 17.44 7.20 1.29
N ALA A 181 16.55 8.02 1.86
CA ALA A 181 16.54 8.29 3.30
C ALA A 181 16.17 7.02 4.08
N ALA A 182 15.10 6.35 3.69
CA ALA A 182 14.56 5.14 4.33
C ALA A 182 15.58 3.98 4.39
N MET A 183 16.38 3.78 3.33
CA MET A 183 17.41 2.74 3.29
C MET A 183 18.57 2.97 4.27
N ARG A 184 18.70 4.17 4.85
CA ARG A 184 19.75 4.52 5.81
C ARG A 184 19.32 4.36 7.26
N GLU A 185 18.03 4.29 7.49
CA GLU A 185 17.44 4.12 8.82
C GLU A 185 17.28 2.63 9.15
N GLU A 186 17.22 2.33 10.44
CA GLU A 186 16.79 1.01 10.91
C GLU A 186 15.28 0.88 10.73
N GLY A 187 14.85 -0.31 10.31
CA GLY A 187 13.44 -0.68 10.20
C GLY A 187 13.12 -1.88 11.08
N GLU A 188 11.97 -2.49 10.85
CA GLU A 188 11.48 -3.61 11.68
C GLU A 188 10.85 -4.70 10.80
N THR A 189 11.02 -5.94 11.24
CA THR A 189 10.24 -7.10 10.78
C THR A 189 9.36 -7.60 11.92
N LEU A 190 8.34 -8.40 11.61
CA LEU A 190 7.56 -9.07 12.64
C LEU A 190 8.06 -10.51 12.75
N LYS A 191 8.41 -10.97 13.95
CA LYS A 191 8.85 -12.35 14.21
C LYS A 191 8.21 -12.86 15.49
N ASN A 192 7.41 -13.92 15.38
CA ASN A 192 6.67 -14.51 16.49
C ASN A 192 5.87 -13.48 17.34
N GLY A 193 5.29 -12.47 16.69
CA GLY A 193 4.48 -11.42 17.30
C GLY A 193 5.28 -10.25 17.87
N GLN A 194 6.61 -10.27 17.75
CA GLN A 194 7.50 -9.22 18.24
C GLN A 194 8.16 -8.47 17.08
N PHE A 195 8.34 -7.16 17.23
CA PHE A 195 9.14 -6.39 16.29
C PHE A 195 10.62 -6.69 16.50
N VAL A 196 11.32 -6.95 15.41
CA VAL A 196 12.76 -7.20 15.39
C VAL A 196 13.40 -6.20 14.46
N THR A 197 14.38 -5.46 14.97
CA THR A 197 15.18 -4.51 14.19
C THR A 197 15.78 -5.19 12.97
N ALA A 198 15.68 -4.54 11.82
CA ALA A 198 16.17 -5.01 10.55
C ALA A 198 16.77 -3.87 9.73
N CYS A 199 17.80 -4.18 8.95
CA CYS A 199 18.45 -3.23 8.06
C CYS A 199 18.12 -3.50 6.60
N ALA A 200 18.05 -2.42 5.80
CA ALA A 200 17.95 -2.49 4.36
C ALA A 200 18.98 -3.46 3.76
N GLY A 201 18.50 -4.46 3.00
CA GLY A 201 19.34 -5.40 2.26
C GLY A 201 20.21 -6.35 3.10
N GLU A 202 19.90 -6.55 4.38
CA GLU A 202 20.58 -7.57 5.18
C GLU A 202 20.29 -9.02 4.74
N LYS A 203 19.15 -9.22 4.07
CA LYS A 203 18.71 -10.46 3.44
C LYS A 203 18.26 -10.17 2.01
N ALA A 204 18.33 -11.19 1.17
CA ALA A 204 17.74 -11.20 -0.15
C ALA A 204 17.12 -12.56 -0.44
N ILE A 205 16.08 -12.58 -1.28
CA ILE A 205 15.39 -13.78 -1.75
C ILE A 205 15.23 -13.73 -3.26
N GLU A 206 15.03 -14.88 -3.88
CA GLU A 206 14.54 -14.97 -5.26
C GLU A 206 13.03 -15.12 -5.23
N ALA A 207 12.30 -14.25 -5.92
CA ALA A 207 10.84 -14.25 -5.95
C ALA A 207 10.30 -14.29 -7.39
N GLY A 208 9.25 -15.10 -7.61
CA GLY A 208 8.68 -15.36 -8.93
C GLY A 208 7.62 -14.33 -9.36
N PHE A 209 8.03 -13.28 -10.06
CA PHE A 209 7.13 -12.21 -10.55
C PHE A 209 6.45 -12.51 -11.90
N GLY A 210 6.54 -13.75 -12.40
CA GLY A 210 5.82 -14.22 -13.59
C GLY A 210 6.67 -14.61 -14.80
N ARG A 211 7.95 -14.26 -14.79
CA ARG A 211 8.97 -14.83 -15.68
C ARG A 211 9.96 -15.59 -14.81
N GLU A 212 11.25 -15.40 -15.05
CA GLU A 212 12.32 -15.82 -14.17
C GLU A 212 12.18 -15.19 -12.77
N PRO A 213 12.60 -15.91 -11.71
CA PRO A 213 12.78 -15.31 -10.41
C PRO A 213 13.69 -14.08 -10.47
N GLU A 214 13.35 -13.07 -9.67
CA GLU A 214 14.17 -11.88 -9.51
C GLU A 214 14.56 -11.68 -8.05
N LYS A 215 15.80 -11.24 -7.85
CA LYS A 215 16.35 -10.94 -6.54
C LYS A 215 15.66 -9.74 -5.91
N ALA A 216 15.00 -9.98 -4.77
CA ALA A 216 14.36 -8.96 -3.94
C ALA A 216 15.13 -8.81 -2.61
N TRP A 217 15.26 -7.59 -2.12
CA TRP A 217 16.01 -7.26 -0.91
C TRP A 217 15.08 -6.92 0.24
N LEU A 218 15.46 -7.30 1.48
CA LEU A 218 14.64 -6.98 2.65
C LEU A 218 14.43 -5.47 2.76
N ALA A 219 13.17 -5.08 2.89
CA ALA A 219 12.69 -3.70 2.86
C ALA A 219 12.01 -3.34 4.21
N PRO A 220 12.78 -3.17 5.30
CA PRO A 220 12.21 -3.03 6.65
C PRO A 220 11.68 -1.62 6.96
N TRP A 221 11.76 -0.69 6.01
CA TRP A 221 11.27 0.70 6.13
C TRP A 221 9.76 0.84 5.91
N ARG A 222 9.08 -0.23 5.48
CA ARG A 222 7.65 -0.22 5.17
C ARG A 222 6.80 -0.50 6.43
N GLY A 223 5.53 -0.06 6.46
CA GLY A 223 4.68 -0.14 7.65
C GLY A 223 3.95 -1.48 7.84
N GLU A 224 4.13 -2.44 6.93
CA GLU A 224 3.47 -3.75 6.87
C GLU A 224 3.65 -4.55 8.16
N ALA A 225 4.85 -4.57 8.75
CA ALA A 225 5.07 -5.26 10.02
C ALA A 225 4.19 -4.66 11.14
N LEU A 226 4.17 -3.33 11.26
CA LEU A 226 3.41 -2.63 12.28
C LEU A 226 1.91 -2.82 12.10
N ALA A 227 1.44 -2.75 10.85
CA ALA A 227 0.06 -2.92 10.51
C ALA A 227 -0.42 -4.39 10.63
N ALA A 228 0.41 -5.37 10.27
CA ALA A 228 0.10 -6.79 10.44
C ALA A 228 -0.20 -7.15 11.89
N ARG A 229 0.51 -6.52 12.85
CA ARG A 229 0.26 -6.71 14.28
C ARG A 229 -1.17 -6.31 14.67
N HIS A 230 -1.76 -5.31 14.02
CA HIS A 230 -3.14 -4.89 14.30
C HIS A 230 -4.18 -5.95 13.91
N ARG A 231 -3.89 -6.84 12.95
CA ARG A 231 -4.85 -7.91 12.55
C ARG A 231 -4.64 -9.23 13.29
N GLY A 232 -3.42 -9.55 13.68
CA GLY A 232 -3.10 -10.81 14.36
C GLY A 232 -3.31 -12.08 13.53
N ILE A 233 -3.34 -11.98 12.19
CA ILE A 233 -3.59 -13.11 11.29
C ILE A 233 -2.37 -14.05 11.19
N TYR A 234 -1.17 -13.48 11.27
CA TYR A 234 0.10 -14.20 11.29
C TYR A 234 1.06 -13.52 12.28
N SER A 235 2.03 -14.27 12.79
CA SER A 235 2.96 -13.77 13.82
C SER A 235 4.35 -13.47 13.27
N THR A 236 4.63 -13.82 12.01
CA THR A 236 5.91 -13.50 11.35
C THR A 236 5.65 -12.89 9.98
N LEU A 237 6.30 -11.75 9.68
CA LEU A 237 6.24 -11.06 8.40
C LEU A 237 7.60 -10.48 8.04
N GLU A 238 8.04 -10.79 6.83
CA GLU A 238 9.13 -10.10 6.15
C GLU A 238 8.66 -9.58 4.80
N VAL A 239 9.05 -8.36 4.45
CA VAL A 239 8.71 -7.73 3.17
C VAL A 239 9.99 -7.41 2.41
N TYR A 240 10.01 -7.77 1.14
CA TYR A 240 11.13 -7.63 0.23
C TYR A 240 10.73 -6.77 -0.96
N GLU A 241 11.72 -6.14 -1.59
CA GLU A 241 11.49 -5.29 -2.75
C GLU A 241 12.57 -5.50 -3.83
N VAL A 242 12.13 -5.59 -5.08
CA VAL A 242 13.01 -5.52 -6.25
C VAL A 242 13.42 -4.06 -6.45
N LEU A 243 14.72 -3.82 -6.41
CA LEU A 243 15.30 -2.49 -6.53
C LEU A 243 16.05 -2.35 -7.86
N PRO A 244 16.09 -1.15 -8.45
CA PRO A 244 16.94 -0.90 -9.61
C PRO A 244 18.39 -1.30 -9.32
N GLU A 245 19.09 -1.89 -10.28
CA GLU A 245 20.44 -2.45 -10.07
C GLU A 245 21.41 -1.47 -9.39
N LYS A 246 21.37 -0.20 -9.79
CA LYS A 246 22.24 0.84 -9.21
C LYS A 246 21.99 1.05 -7.72
N VAL A 247 20.74 0.88 -7.28
CA VAL A 247 20.31 0.96 -5.88
C VAL A 247 20.63 -0.36 -5.17
N ALA A 248 20.37 -1.52 -5.79
CA ALA A 248 20.70 -2.82 -5.22
C ALA A 248 22.21 -2.95 -4.87
N ARG A 249 23.10 -2.40 -5.71
CA ARG A 249 24.56 -2.39 -5.45
C ARG A 249 24.97 -1.68 -4.17
N VAL A 250 24.21 -0.69 -3.70
CA VAL A 250 24.53 0.00 -2.42
C VAL A 250 24.08 -0.81 -1.20
N LEU A 251 23.19 -1.78 -1.38
CA LEU A 251 22.76 -2.70 -0.32
C LEU A 251 23.66 -3.92 -0.19
N GLU A 252 24.33 -4.31 -1.26
CA GLU A 252 25.20 -5.48 -1.29
C GLU A 252 26.45 -5.28 -0.42
N ARG A 253 26.47 -5.99 0.72
CA ARG A 253 27.57 -5.94 1.70
C ARG A 253 28.90 -6.36 1.04
N GLY A 254 29.98 -5.67 1.42
CA GLY A 254 31.32 -5.93 0.90
C GLY A 254 31.69 -5.12 -0.36
N THR A 255 30.72 -4.52 -1.06
CA THR A 255 31.02 -3.65 -2.22
C THR A 255 31.60 -2.29 -1.79
N MET A 256 32.37 -1.66 -2.69
CA MET A 256 32.83 -0.27 -2.47
C MET A 256 31.64 0.70 -2.39
N ALA A 257 30.60 0.47 -3.21
CA ALA A 257 29.39 1.29 -3.22
C ALA A 257 28.67 1.28 -1.86
N HIS A 258 28.50 0.11 -1.24
CA HIS A 258 27.93 -0.02 0.09
C HIS A 258 28.71 0.78 1.15
N ARG A 259 30.04 0.66 1.15
CA ARG A 259 30.91 1.39 2.10
C ARG A 259 30.80 2.91 1.94
N LEU A 260 30.76 3.41 0.71
CA LEU A 260 30.61 4.84 0.43
C LEU A 260 29.22 5.35 0.82
N PHE A 261 28.18 4.59 0.52
CA PHE A 261 26.79 4.93 0.86
C PHE A 261 26.58 5.00 2.37
N LYS A 262 27.06 4.01 3.14
CA LYS A 262 27.01 4.02 4.61
C LYS A 262 27.75 5.22 5.22
N ARG A 263 28.85 5.66 4.60
CA ARG A 263 29.60 6.86 5.02
C ARG A 263 28.94 8.18 4.58
N GLY A 264 27.80 8.13 3.89
CA GLY A 264 27.09 9.32 3.38
C GLY A 264 27.81 10.02 2.22
N TRP A 265 28.77 9.35 1.57
CA TRP A 265 29.53 9.97 0.49
C TRP A 265 28.63 10.22 -0.73
N GLY A 266 28.65 11.44 -1.26
CA GLY A 266 27.84 11.85 -2.41
C GLY A 266 26.35 12.08 -2.10
N LEU A 267 25.88 11.78 -0.88
CA LEU A 267 24.46 11.84 -0.52
C LEU A 267 23.88 13.26 -0.67
N LYS A 268 24.56 14.29 -0.14
CA LYS A 268 24.14 15.70 -0.31
C LYS A 268 24.06 16.14 -1.77
N ARG A 269 24.82 15.52 -2.68
CA ARG A 269 24.75 15.83 -4.12
C ARG A 269 23.54 15.12 -4.74
N LEU A 270 23.30 13.87 -4.34
CA LEU A 270 22.13 13.10 -4.76
C LEU A 270 20.83 13.75 -4.28
N GLU A 271 20.73 14.08 -3.00
CA GLU A 271 19.59 14.79 -2.39
C GLU A 271 19.29 16.11 -3.14
N ARG A 272 20.32 16.92 -3.41
CA ARG A 272 20.16 18.15 -4.21
C ARG A 272 19.68 17.89 -5.63
N LYS A 273 20.08 16.78 -6.25
CA LYS A 273 19.60 16.41 -7.58
C LYS A 273 18.12 16.02 -7.52
N LEU A 274 17.76 15.13 -6.60
CA LEU A 274 16.40 14.65 -6.42
C LEU A 274 15.42 15.78 -6.06
N ALA A 275 15.86 16.75 -5.24
CA ALA A 275 15.04 17.90 -4.87
C ALA A 275 14.83 18.94 -5.99
N ARG A 276 15.68 18.94 -7.04
CA ARG A 276 15.59 19.90 -8.16
C ARG A 276 14.71 19.41 -9.30
N GLU A 277 14.60 18.09 -9.45
CA GLU A 277 13.88 17.47 -10.56
C GLU A 277 12.46 17.13 -10.12
N LYS A 278 11.45 17.69 -10.79
CA LYS A 278 10.06 17.26 -10.64
C LYS A 278 9.72 16.30 -11.77
N ILE A 279 10.22 15.07 -11.66
CA ILE A 279 9.91 14.00 -12.62
C ILE A 279 8.90 13.05 -11.98
N ALA A 280 7.78 12.86 -12.68
CA ALA A 280 6.76 11.88 -12.37
C ALA A 280 6.58 10.95 -13.58
N PRO A 281 5.99 9.75 -13.40
CA PRO A 281 5.69 8.84 -14.50
C PRO A 281 4.91 9.53 -15.63
N GLY A 282 5.38 9.34 -16.87
CA GLY A 282 4.69 9.87 -18.05
C GLY A 282 3.41 9.10 -18.37
N LYS A 283 2.60 9.63 -19.30
CA LYS A 283 1.33 8.99 -19.72
C LYS A 283 1.50 7.55 -20.22
N ALA A 284 2.59 7.26 -20.93
CA ALA A 284 2.87 5.91 -21.42
C ALA A 284 3.17 4.94 -20.27
N GLU A 285 3.92 5.40 -19.26
CA GLU A 285 4.23 4.61 -18.07
C GLU A 285 2.96 4.34 -17.27
N LEU A 286 2.14 5.36 -16.99
CA LEU A 286 0.88 5.18 -16.26
C LEU A 286 -0.07 4.20 -16.98
N ARG A 287 -0.09 4.20 -18.31
CA ARG A 287 -0.98 3.32 -19.08
C ARG A 287 -0.47 1.88 -19.17
N ASN A 288 0.83 1.72 -19.43
CA ASN A 288 1.42 0.44 -19.82
C ASN A 288 2.20 -0.23 -18.68
N GLY A 289 2.59 0.55 -17.67
CA GLY A 289 3.31 0.08 -16.50
C GLY A 289 2.49 -0.95 -15.73
N ARG A 290 3.20 -1.85 -15.06
CA ARG A 290 2.64 -2.92 -14.26
C ARG A 290 3.48 -3.06 -12.99
N ALA A 291 2.82 -3.47 -11.91
CA ALA A 291 3.48 -3.82 -10.67
C ALA A 291 2.98 -5.16 -10.17
N VAL A 292 3.83 -5.87 -9.43
CA VAL A 292 3.57 -7.24 -9.01
C VAL A 292 3.89 -7.40 -7.55
N VAL A 293 2.98 -8.03 -6.80
CA VAL A 293 3.22 -8.50 -5.45
C VAL A 293 3.22 -10.02 -5.47
N TRP A 294 4.31 -10.61 -5.01
CA TRP A 294 4.43 -12.04 -4.75
C TRP A 294 4.36 -12.27 -3.24
N GLY A 295 3.75 -13.37 -2.82
CA GLY A 295 3.75 -13.76 -1.43
C GLY A 295 3.82 -15.26 -1.23
N GLU A 296 4.42 -15.65 -0.11
CA GLU A 296 4.52 -17.02 0.38
C GLU A 296 4.03 -17.07 1.83
N ALA A 297 3.15 -18.02 2.12
CA ALA A 297 2.68 -18.34 3.45
C ALA A 297 3.18 -19.72 3.87
N ARG A 298 3.64 -19.82 5.11
CA ARG A 298 4.11 -21.06 5.74
C ARG A 298 3.27 -21.38 6.96
N HIS A 299 2.71 -22.58 6.97
CA HIS A 299 1.99 -23.15 8.11
C HIS A 299 2.96 -23.87 9.06
N PRO A 300 2.67 -23.94 10.38
CA PRO A 300 3.52 -24.66 11.34
C PRO A 300 3.84 -26.12 11.03
N ASP A 301 2.98 -26.80 10.26
CA ASP A 301 3.19 -28.20 9.83
C ASP A 301 4.06 -28.34 8.56
N GLY A 302 4.61 -27.23 8.05
CA GLY A 302 5.47 -27.23 6.87
C GLY A 302 4.76 -26.97 5.55
N ARG A 303 3.41 -26.93 5.50
CA ARG A 303 2.69 -26.59 4.26
C ARG A 303 3.02 -25.16 3.81
N ILE A 304 3.20 -25.01 2.50
CA ILE A 304 3.48 -23.73 1.85
C ILE A 304 2.37 -23.41 0.86
N ARG A 305 1.97 -22.14 0.79
CA ARG A 305 1.13 -21.61 -0.28
C ARG A 305 1.73 -20.32 -0.81
N ARG A 306 1.63 -20.09 -2.11
CA ARG A 306 2.10 -18.87 -2.75
C ARG A 306 1.00 -18.24 -3.56
N ALA A 307 1.06 -16.92 -3.67
CA ALA A 307 0.14 -16.14 -4.49
C ALA A 307 0.91 -15.01 -5.19
N ARG A 308 0.40 -14.62 -6.35
CA ARG A 308 0.88 -13.47 -7.10
C ARG A 308 -0.30 -12.58 -7.49
N LEU A 309 -0.13 -11.29 -7.26
CA LEU A 309 -1.03 -10.24 -7.66
C LEU A 309 -0.31 -9.36 -8.69
N GLU A 310 -0.77 -9.38 -9.93
CA GLU A 310 -0.34 -8.42 -10.95
C GLU A 310 -1.35 -7.28 -10.99
N THR A 311 -0.85 -6.05 -11.07
CA THR A 311 -1.64 -4.82 -11.00
C THR A 311 -1.25 -3.86 -12.12
N PRO A 312 -2.07 -2.82 -12.38
CA PRO A 312 -1.61 -1.65 -13.13
C PRO A 312 -0.37 -1.01 -12.53
N GLU A 313 0.09 0.08 -13.14
CA GLU A 313 1.15 0.90 -12.58
C GLU A 313 0.78 1.36 -11.15
N THR A 314 1.77 1.46 -10.25
CA THR A 314 1.56 1.62 -8.80
C THR A 314 0.73 2.84 -8.41
N HIS A 315 0.89 3.95 -9.13
CA HIS A 315 0.14 5.18 -8.89
C HIS A 315 -1.29 5.06 -9.41
N VAL A 316 -1.49 4.42 -10.57
CA VAL A 316 -2.82 4.13 -11.10
C VAL A 316 -3.58 3.21 -10.14
N TYR A 317 -2.95 2.13 -9.71
CA TYR A 317 -3.55 1.23 -8.71
C TYR A 317 -3.91 1.99 -7.42
N SER A 318 -3.01 2.85 -6.92
CA SER A 318 -3.26 3.64 -5.71
C SER A 318 -4.46 4.58 -5.86
N ALA A 319 -4.58 5.26 -6.99
CA ALA A 319 -5.69 6.15 -7.29
C ALA A 319 -7.03 5.39 -7.36
N GLU A 320 -7.07 4.27 -8.08
CA GLU A 320 -8.27 3.42 -8.19
C GLU A 320 -8.68 2.86 -6.81
N THR A 321 -7.71 2.35 -6.04
CA THR A 321 -7.94 1.81 -4.70
C THR A 321 -8.54 2.86 -3.76
N ALA A 322 -7.98 4.06 -3.75
CA ALA A 322 -8.47 5.14 -2.89
C ALA A 322 -9.88 5.61 -3.26
N VAL A 323 -10.19 5.70 -4.56
CA VAL A 323 -11.53 6.04 -5.04
C VAL A 323 -12.55 4.96 -4.64
N LEU A 324 -12.18 3.69 -4.79
CA LEU A 324 -13.00 2.55 -4.43
C LEU A 324 -13.28 2.51 -2.93
N LEU A 325 -12.25 2.64 -2.08
CA LEU A 325 -12.39 2.68 -0.63
C LEU A 325 -13.22 3.88 -0.16
N ALA A 326 -13.04 5.05 -0.77
CA ALA A 326 -13.82 6.24 -0.41
C ALA A 326 -15.31 6.05 -0.73
N ARG A 327 -15.64 5.43 -1.88
CA ARG A 327 -17.02 5.07 -2.23
C ARG A 327 -17.61 4.08 -1.22
N MET A 328 -16.93 2.97 -0.95
CA MET A 328 -17.39 1.98 0.03
C MET A 328 -17.61 2.59 1.42
N THR A 329 -16.73 3.51 1.82
CA THR A 329 -16.84 4.22 3.10
C THR A 329 -18.11 5.07 3.15
N LEU A 330 -18.43 5.80 2.07
CA LEU A 330 -19.69 6.56 1.97
C LEU A 330 -20.93 5.65 1.91
N ASP A 331 -20.81 4.48 1.29
CA ASP A 331 -21.88 3.47 1.20
C ASP A 331 -22.08 2.68 2.52
N GLY A 332 -21.40 3.07 3.60
CA GLY A 332 -21.60 2.54 4.95
C GLY A 332 -20.67 1.40 5.36
N ALA A 333 -19.64 1.08 4.57
CA ALA A 333 -18.64 0.06 4.93
C ALA A 333 -17.61 0.55 5.98
N ALA A 334 -17.65 1.84 6.35
CA ALA A 334 -16.73 2.44 7.30
C ALA A 334 -16.77 1.73 8.67
N LYS A 335 -15.60 1.42 9.21
CA LYS A 335 -15.46 0.85 10.56
C LYS A 335 -14.78 1.88 11.47
N PRO A 336 -15.39 2.28 12.60
CA PRO A 336 -14.77 3.23 13.52
C PRO A 336 -13.38 2.78 14.01
N GLY A 337 -12.55 3.75 14.39
CA GLY A 337 -11.18 3.52 14.84
C GLY A 337 -10.18 3.47 13.69
N TYR A 338 -8.98 3.02 14.02
CA TYR A 338 -7.91 2.78 13.07
C TYR A 338 -8.17 1.49 12.28
N GLN A 339 -8.09 1.58 10.96
CA GLN A 339 -8.38 0.49 10.05
C GLN A 339 -7.30 0.36 8.98
N LEU A 340 -7.24 -0.83 8.40
CA LEU A 340 -6.41 -1.16 7.23
C LEU A 340 -7.31 -1.52 6.05
N PRO A 341 -6.87 -1.37 4.79
CA PRO A 341 -7.70 -1.54 3.61
C PRO A 341 -8.56 -2.83 3.61
N SER A 342 -7.96 -4.01 3.82
CA SER A 342 -8.74 -5.26 3.80
C SER A 342 -9.69 -5.45 4.99
N ALA A 343 -9.73 -4.52 5.97
CA ALA A 343 -10.67 -4.59 7.09
C ALA A 343 -12.07 -4.16 6.65
N ILE A 344 -12.14 -3.23 5.71
CA ILE A 344 -13.40 -2.78 5.09
C ILE A 344 -13.76 -3.71 3.94
N ALA A 345 -12.74 -4.15 3.22
CA ALA A 345 -12.90 -4.54 1.84
C ALA A 345 -12.56 -6.01 1.55
N GLY A 346 -11.99 -6.71 2.53
CA GLY A 346 -11.49 -8.07 2.36
C GLY A 346 -10.35 -8.18 1.35
N ALA A 347 -10.01 -9.41 0.98
CA ALA A 347 -9.01 -9.68 -0.07
C ALA A 347 -9.53 -9.43 -1.49
N ALA A 348 -10.85 -9.50 -1.68
CA ALA A 348 -11.49 -9.38 -3.00
C ALA A 348 -11.57 -7.93 -3.51
N LEU A 349 -11.35 -6.92 -2.65
CA LEU A 349 -11.38 -5.51 -3.07
C LEU A 349 -10.53 -5.22 -4.31
N VAL A 350 -9.35 -5.84 -4.36
CA VAL A 350 -8.40 -5.56 -5.43
C VAL A 350 -8.87 -6.15 -6.76
N GLU A 351 -9.83 -7.08 -6.76
CA GLU A 351 -10.42 -7.67 -7.97
C GLU A 351 -11.32 -6.69 -8.70
N ASP A 352 -11.90 -5.71 -7.99
CA ASP A 352 -12.71 -4.63 -8.57
C ASP A 352 -11.85 -3.53 -9.23
N ILE A 353 -10.52 -3.58 -9.06
CA ILE A 353 -9.60 -2.62 -9.67
C ILE A 353 -9.27 -3.07 -11.10
N PRO A 354 -9.55 -2.22 -12.12
CA PRO A 354 -9.30 -2.58 -13.51
C PRO A 354 -7.84 -2.97 -13.77
N GLY A 355 -7.62 -4.11 -14.43
CA GLY A 355 -6.30 -4.59 -14.81
C GLY A 355 -5.53 -5.33 -13.71
N VAL A 356 -6.18 -5.63 -12.58
CA VAL A 356 -5.66 -6.56 -11.58
C VAL A 356 -5.89 -8.00 -12.01
N THR A 357 -4.90 -8.87 -11.80
CA THR A 357 -5.03 -10.32 -12.02
C THR A 357 -4.36 -11.11 -10.90
N TRP A 358 -5.04 -12.16 -10.44
CA TRP A 358 -4.55 -13.09 -9.42
C TRP A 358 -4.02 -14.37 -10.04
N ARG A 359 -2.95 -14.91 -9.45
CA ARG A 359 -2.52 -16.29 -9.67
C ARG A 359 -2.14 -16.94 -8.36
N GLU A 360 -2.85 -17.99 -7.99
CA GLU A 360 -2.44 -18.88 -6.90
C GLU A 360 -1.43 -19.89 -7.42
N ILE A 361 -0.33 -20.03 -6.70
CA ILE A 361 0.74 -20.96 -7.03
C ILE A 361 0.63 -22.09 -6.02
N VAL A 362 -0.09 -23.13 -6.41
CA VAL A 362 -0.16 -24.39 -5.65
C VAL A 362 1.01 -25.24 -6.12
N GLU A 363 2.04 -25.36 -5.28
CA GLU A 363 2.98 -26.47 -5.46
C GLU A 363 2.22 -27.75 -5.14
N ARG A 364 2.10 -28.64 -6.14
CA ARG A 364 1.88 -30.05 -5.84
C ARG A 364 3.08 -30.47 -4.99
N ALA A 365 2.83 -31.12 -3.86
CA ALA A 365 3.90 -31.75 -3.10
C ALA A 365 4.77 -32.51 -4.10
N GLU A 366 6.09 -32.29 -4.05
CA GLU A 366 7.01 -33.10 -4.84
C GLU A 366 6.63 -34.55 -4.57
N GLU A 367 6.08 -35.23 -5.58
CA GLU A 367 6.07 -36.67 -5.60
C GLU A 367 7.55 -37.02 -5.53
N THR A 368 7.99 -37.47 -4.35
CA THR A 368 9.29 -38.08 -4.19
C THR A 368 9.29 -39.27 -5.14
N ALA A 369 9.80 -39.05 -6.35
CA ALA A 369 10.11 -40.13 -7.25
C ALA A 369 11.24 -40.93 -6.61
N ASP A 370 11.10 -42.24 -6.62
CA ASP A 370 12.21 -43.14 -6.30
C ASP A 370 13.36 -42.96 -7.32
N GLU A 371 14.50 -43.58 -7.08
CA GLU A 371 15.69 -43.50 -7.96
C GLU A 371 15.41 -43.91 -9.43
N ASP A 372 14.23 -44.49 -9.70
CA ASP A 372 13.76 -44.94 -11.01
C ASP A 372 12.66 -44.06 -11.65
N GLY A 373 12.30 -42.92 -11.04
CA GLY A 373 11.38 -41.95 -11.65
C GLY A 373 9.91 -42.37 -11.62
N ARG A 374 9.49 -43.28 -10.74
CA ARG A 374 8.08 -43.72 -10.62
C ARG A 374 7.36 -42.96 -9.50
N PRO A 375 6.07 -42.60 -9.69
CA PRO A 375 5.28 -42.00 -8.62
C PRO A 375 5.08 -43.02 -7.49
N VAL A 376 5.57 -42.69 -6.28
CA VAL A 376 5.36 -43.51 -5.09
C VAL A 376 3.92 -43.32 -4.62
N ALA A 377 3.11 -44.38 -4.75
CA ALA A 377 1.73 -44.37 -4.26
C ALA A 377 1.72 -44.17 -2.74
N VAL A 378 1.03 -43.13 -2.28
CA VAL A 378 0.70 -42.94 -0.86
C VAL A 378 -0.18 -44.11 -0.44
N THR A 379 0.38 -45.05 0.31
CA THR A 379 -0.38 -46.14 0.93
C THR A 379 -1.39 -45.52 1.89
N ALA A 380 -2.68 -45.71 1.60
CA ALA A 380 -3.77 -45.37 2.50
C ALA A 380 -3.58 -46.07 3.86
N PRO A 381 -3.99 -45.45 4.99
CA PRO A 381 -3.95 -46.14 6.28
C PRO A 381 -4.85 -47.39 6.24
N PRO A 382 -4.51 -48.46 6.96
CA PRO A 382 -5.26 -49.71 6.92
C PRO A 382 -6.72 -49.45 7.30
N GLN A 383 -7.63 -49.83 6.41
CA GLN A 383 -9.05 -49.89 6.70
C GLN A 383 -9.25 -50.97 7.77
N GLY A 384 -9.81 -50.59 8.91
CA GLY A 384 -10.21 -51.53 9.94
C GLY A 384 -11.24 -52.51 9.40
N GLU A 385 -11.06 -53.79 9.70
CA GLU A 385 -12.02 -54.84 9.39
C GLU A 385 -13.34 -54.60 10.15
N PRO A 386 -14.50 -54.96 9.56
CA PRO A 386 -15.77 -54.94 10.27
C PRO A 386 -15.93 -56.26 11.04
N GLU A 387 -15.88 -56.22 12.37
CA GLU A 387 -16.42 -57.31 13.17
C GLU A 387 -17.92 -57.13 13.35
N SER A 388 -18.68 -57.99 12.66
CA SER A 388 -20.07 -58.31 12.96
C SER A 388 -20.13 -59.65 13.67
N VAL A 389 -20.55 -59.68 14.93
CA VAL A 389 -21.69 -60.44 15.51
C VAL A 389 -22.07 -59.79 16.83
#